data_AF-A0A7C3WUY1-F1
#
_entry.id   AF-A0A7C3WUY1-F1
#
_cell.length_a   1.000
_cell.length_b   1.000
_cell.length_c   1.000
_cell.angle_alpha   90.00
_cell.angle_beta   90.00
_cell.angle_gamma   90.00
#
_symmetry.space_group_name_H-M   'P 1'
#
loop_
_entity.id
_entity.type
_entity.pdbx_description
1 polymer ?
#
loop_
_entity_poly.entity_id
_entity_poly.type
_entity_poly.pdbx_seq_one_letter_code
_entity_poly.pdbx_strand_id
1 'polypeptide(L)'
;MSKILAIIPVLNKYPKETIESLLSQTIKPSKIVVAAGSQSVCKDCSVHGVECYFIEPDLTKHVEIRVAKAINFALQFTNVNDYDYILKVDDDVSLPPNFIELSLKLDADCVGGSGCAQMFKISTFMALFKGRFPEVVSDDTYCEFMIIACGKKYAKWPIERI
;
A
#
# COMPACT_ATOMS: atom_id res chain seq x y z
N MET A 1 -10.07 14.34 10.44
CA MET A 1 -8.88 14.16 9.58
C MET A 1 -8.82 12.68 9.22
N SER A 2 -8.68 12.34 7.94
CA SER A 2 -8.71 10.94 7.50
C SER A 2 -7.52 10.15 8.06
N LYS A 3 -7.76 8.95 8.57
CA LYS A 3 -6.72 8.02 9.03
C LYS A 3 -6.25 7.13 7.88
N ILE A 4 -4.96 7.14 7.60
CA ILE A 4 -4.38 6.40 6.47
C ILE A 4 -3.36 5.40 6.97
N LEU A 5 -3.50 4.15 6.56
CA LEU A 5 -2.49 3.10 6.72
C LEU A 5 -1.68 3.02 5.43
N ALA A 6 -0.38 3.34 5.48
CA ALA A 6 0.52 3.09 4.36
C ALA A 6 1.22 1.74 4.54
N ILE A 7 1.34 0.97 3.46
CA ILE A 7 2.04 -0.31 3.44
C ILE A 7 3.02 -0.39 2.27
N ILE A 8 4.25 -0.82 2.58
CA ILE A 8 5.36 -0.92 1.62
C ILE A 8 5.83 -2.38 1.62
N PRO A 9 5.55 -3.18 0.57
CA PRO A 9 6.16 -4.48 0.40
C PRO A 9 7.62 -4.31 -0.04
N VAL A 10 8.54 -5.02 0.61
CA VAL A 10 9.98 -4.90 0.35
C VAL A 10 10.59 -6.29 0.33
N LEU A 11 11.44 -6.62 -0.65
CA LEU A 11 12.15 -7.90 -0.62
C LEU A 11 13.35 -7.86 0.32
N ASN A 12 14.35 -7.03 0.03
CA ASN A 12 15.64 -7.07 0.74
C ASN A 12 16.38 -5.73 0.86
N LYS A 13 15.84 -4.64 0.30
CA LYS A 13 16.46 -3.31 0.29
C LYS A 13 15.63 -2.32 1.11
N TYR A 14 16.22 -1.68 2.11
CA TYR A 14 15.52 -0.69 2.93
C TYR A 14 14.92 0.46 2.07
N PRO A 15 13.59 0.70 2.11
CA PRO A 15 12.90 1.64 1.21
C PRO A 15 12.96 3.08 1.73
N LYS A 16 14.18 3.61 1.92
CA LYS A 16 14.41 4.91 2.56
C LYS A 16 13.63 6.04 1.89
N GLU A 17 13.78 6.18 0.57
CA GLU A 17 13.20 7.28 -0.20
C GLU A 17 11.66 7.23 -0.19
N THR A 18 11.08 6.03 -0.30
CA THR A 18 9.63 5.82 -0.19
C THR A 18 9.12 6.24 1.18
N ILE A 19 9.77 5.80 2.27
CA ILE A 19 9.40 6.20 3.64
C ILE A 19 9.50 7.71 3.81
N GLU A 20 10.59 8.33 3.37
CA GLU A 20 10.78 9.79 3.45
C GLU A 20 9.71 10.55 2.66
N SER A 21 9.32 10.05 1.48
CA SER A 21 8.25 10.63 0.66
C SER A 21 6.88 10.56 1.36
N LEU A 22 6.61 9.49 2.12
CA LEU A 22 5.38 9.32 2.89
C LEU A 22 5.35 10.22 4.14
N LEU A 23 6.47 10.34 4.84
CA LEU A 23 6.60 11.19 6.03
C LEU A 23 6.56 12.70 5.71
N SER A 24 6.91 13.07 4.48
CA SER A 24 6.90 14.44 3.97
C SER A 24 5.58 14.87 3.32
N GLN A 25 4.57 13.99 3.26
CA GLN A 25 3.27 14.34 2.69
C GLN A 25 2.59 15.49 3.45
N THR A 26 1.87 16.35 2.73
CA THR A 26 1.02 17.41 3.31
C THR A 26 -0.01 16.82 4.29
N ILE A 27 -0.61 15.69 3.90
CA ILE A 27 -1.42 14.85 4.78
C ILE A 27 -0.65 13.55 5.00
N LYS A 28 -0.19 13.33 6.24
CA LYS A 28 0.68 12.20 6.58
C LYS A 28 -0.13 10.93 6.85
N PRO A 29 0.41 9.74 6.49
CA PRO A 29 -0.11 8.48 7.00
C PRO A 29 -0.14 8.47 8.54
N SER A 30 -1.18 7.86 9.10
CA SER A 30 -1.28 7.65 10.56
C SER A 30 -0.40 6.51 11.04
N LYS A 31 -0.08 5.56 10.15
CA LYS A 31 0.88 4.47 10.37
C LYS A 31 1.53 4.10 9.03
N ILE A 32 2.81 3.77 9.06
CA ILE A 32 3.53 3.16 7.94
C ILE A 32 3.94 1.75 8.35
N VAL A 33 3.64 0.77 7.51
CA VAL A 33 4.00 -0.64 7.71
C VAL A 33 4.90 -1.10 6.56
N VAL A 34 6.02 -1.71 6.90
CA VAL A 34 6.92 -2.38 5.96
C VAL A 34 6.70 -3.89 6.04
N ALA A 35 6.27 -4.49 4.95
CA ALA A 35 6.14 -5.94 4.81
C ALA A 35 7.40 -6.50 4.15
N ALA A 36 8.33 -7.00 4.97
CA ALA A 36 9.68 -7.34 4.55
C ALA A 36 9.87 -8.83 4.21
N GLY A 37 10.56 -9.09 3.10
CA GLY A 37 11.05 -10.41 2.69
C GLY A 37 12.44 -10.77 3.24
N SER A 38 13.05 -9.88 4.03
CA SER A 38 14.35 -10.10 4.68
C SER A 38 14.38 -9.48 6.08
N GLN A 39 14.99 -10.20 7.04
CA GLN A 39 15.21 -9.67 8.39
C GLN A 39 16.11 -8.44 8.42
N SER A 40 17.03 -8.29 7.45
CA SER A 40 17.92 -7.12 7.39
C SER A 40 17.14 -5.82 7.26
N VAL A 41 16.09 -5.82 6.44
CA VAL A 41 15.20 -4.66 6.24
C VAL A 41 14.59 -4.22 7.57
N CYS A 42 14.07 -5.15 8.37
CA CYS A 42 13.48 -4.79 9.66
C CYS A 42 14.49 -4.35 10.71
N LYS A 43 15.76 -4.79 10.63
CA LYS A 43 16.83 -4.26 11.50
C LYS A 43 17.13 -2.80 11.16
N ASP A 44 17.08 -2.45 9.88
CA ASP A 44 17.30 -1.08 9.41
C ASP A 44 16.08 -0.17 9.65
N CYS A 45 14.88 -0.74 9.77
CA CYS A 45 13.64 -0.05 10.19
C CYS A 45 13.67 0.32 11.69
N SER A 46 14.47 1.31 12.05
CA SER A 46 14.49 1.91 13.40
C SER A 46 14.01 3.37 13.38
N VAL A 47 12.94 3.63 12.63
CA VAL A 47 12.35 4.97 12.49
C VAL A 47 11.05 5.05 13.27
N HIS A 48 10.89 6.13 14.06
CA HIS A 48 9.66 6.37 14.82
C HIS A 48 8.44 6.46 13.88
N GLY A 49 7.41 5.66 14.16
CA GLY A 49 6.16 5.63 13.37
C GLY A 49 6.16 4.67 12.18
N VAL A 50 7.21 3.87 12.00
CA VAL A 50 7.29 2.79 11.00
C VAL A 50 7.33 1.44 11.72
N GLU A 51 6.40 0.55 11.41
CA GLU A 51 6.42 -0.85 11.86
C GLU A 51 6.95 -1.74 10.74
N CYS A 52 7.69 -2.79 11.08
CA CYS A 52 8.20 -3.75 10.11
C CYS A 52 7.85 -5.17 10.52
N TYR A 53 7.31 -5.94 9.57
CA TYR A 53 6.97 -7.35 9.75
C TYR A 53 7.71 -8.18 8.71
N PHE A 54 8.52 -9.12 9.18
CA PHE A 54 9.27 -10.03 8.33
C PHE A 54 8.50 -11.33 8.09
N ILE A 55 8.44 -11.75 6.84
CA ILE A 55 8.03 -13.10 6.44
C ILE A 55 8.98 -13.62 5.36
N GLU A 56 9.40 -14.87 5.49
CA GLU A 56 10.27 -15.49 4.50
C GLU A 56 9.52 -15.69 3.16
N PRO A 57 10.06 -15.18 2.03
CA PRO A 57 9.38 -15.29 0.75
C PRO A 57 9.51 -16.71 0.18
N ASP A 58 8.38 -17.29 -0.23
CA ASP A 58 8.36 -18.53 -1.02
C ASP A 58 8.77 -18.23 -2.47
N LEU A 59 10.08 -18.36 -2.77
CA LEU A 59 10.65 -18.05 -4.08
C LEU A 59 10.14 -18.95 -5.22
N THR A 60 9.40 -20.01 -4.92
CA THR A 60 8.74 -20.84 -5.95
C THR A 60 7.48 -20.18 -6.53
N LYS A 61 6.95 -19.14 -5.88
CA LYS A 61 5.74 -18.42 -6.30
C LYS A 61 6.06 -17.21 -7.15
N HIS A 62 5.08 -16.74 -7.94
CA HIS A 62 5.20 -15.48 -8.68
C HIS A 62 5.42 -14.29 -7.74
N VAL A 63 6.12 -13.25 -8.20
CA VAL A 63 6.50 -12.09 -7.38
C VAL A 63 5.30 -11.41 -6.73
N GLU A 64 4.23 -11.15 -7.49
CA GLU A 64 3.02 -10.48 -6.98
C GLU A 64 2.29 -11.32 -5.92
N ILE A 65 2.30 -12.65 -6.05
CA ILE A 65 1.73 -13.55 -5.02
C ILE A 65 2.55 -13.43 -3.72
N ARG A 66 3.88 -13.35 -3.82
CA ARG A 66 4.75 -13.16 -2.64
C ARG A 66 4.50 -11.80 -1.99
N VAL A 67 4.35 -10.75 -2.79
CA VAL A 67 4.01 -9.40 -2.33
C VAL A 67 2.67 -9.40 -1.59
N ALA A 68 1.61 -9.93 -2.20
CA ALA A 68 0.29 -10.02 -1.57
C ALA A 68 0.33 -10.82 -0.25
N LYS A 69 1.07 -11.93 -0.21
CA LYS A 69 1.29 -12.71 1.02
C LYS A 69 2.01 -11.91 2.11
N ALA A 70 3.07 -11.18 1.75
CA ALA A 70 3.81 -10.37 2.70
C ALA A 70 2.95 -9.25 3.29
N ILE A 71 2.21 -8.53 2.43
CA ILE A 71 1.25 -7.52 2.85
C ILE A 71 0.20 -8.14 3.77
N ASN A 72 -0.44 -9.23 3.34
CA ASN A 72 -1.49 -9.89 4.12
C ASN A 72 -0.99 -10.40 5.48
N PHE A 73 0.26 -10.87 5.56
CA PHE A 73 0.88 -11.25 6.83
C PHE A 73 1.02 -10.03 7.76
N ALA A 74 1.55 -8.92 7.26
CA ALA A 74 1.67 -7.69 8.04
C ALA A 74 0.30 -7.16 8.51
N LEU A 75 -0.73 -7.27 7.67
CA LEU A 75 -2.10 -6.86 8.02
C LEU A 75 -2.73 -7.70 9.13
N GLN A 76 -2.23 -8.91 9.46
CA GLN A 76 -2.73 -9.69 10.61
C GLN A 76 -2.43 -9.01 11.95
N PHE A 77 -1.42 -8.14 11.99
CA PHE A 77 -1.00 -7.42 13.18
C PHE A 77 -1.58 -6.00 13.26
N THR A 78 -2.37 -5.59 12.26
CA THR A 78 -2.97 -4.26 12.18
C THR A 78 -4.49 -4.37 12.01
N ASN A 79 -5.25 -3.75 12.91
CA ASN A 79 -6.70 -3.65 12.73
C ASN A 79 -7.03 -2.62 11.64
N VAL A 80 -7.21 -3.09 10.41
CA VAL A 80 -7.48 -2.24 9.24
C VAL A 80 -8.76 -1.38 9.38
N ASN A 81 -9.70 -1.78 10.23
CA ASN A 81 -10.93 -1.03 10.48
C ASN A 81 -10.72 0.28 11.27
N ASP A 82 -9.53 0.48 11.87
CA ASP A 82 -9.21 1.71 12.57
C ASP A 82 -8.82 2.86 11.62
N TYR A 83 -8.78 2.59 10.31
CA TYR A 83 -8.36 3.50 9.25
C TYR A 83 -9.50 3.77 8.27
N ASP A 84 -9.43 4.90 7.58
CA ASP A 84 -10.36 5.28 6.52
C ASP A 84 -9.84 4.82 5.15
N TYR A 85 -8.51 4.79 4.98
CA TYR A 85 -7.84 4.42 3.74
C TYR A 85 -6.63 3.51 3.99
N ILE A 86 -6.34 2.66 3.02
CA ILE A 86 -5.07 1.92 2.91
C ILE A 86 -4.34 2.34 1.62
N LEU A 87 -3.05 2.61 1.73
CA LEU A 87 -2.18 3.02 0.63
C LEU A 87 -1.05 1.99 0.48
N LYS A 88 -1.09 1.19 -0.58
CA LYS A 88 0.02 0.32 -1.02
C LYS A 88 0.98 1.17 -1.86
N VAL A 89 2.29 1.10 -1.59
CA VAL A 89 3.34 1.81 -2.36
C VAL A 89 4.52 0.88 -2.56
N ASP A 90 5.04 0.77 -3.78
CA ASP A 90 6.24 -0.02 -4.06
C ASP A 90 7.49 0.57 -3.37
N ASP A 91 8.51 -0.26 -3.15
CA ASP A 91 9.70 0.05 -2.35
C ASP A 91 10.72 0.98 -3.03
N ASP A 92 10.51 1.29 -4.30
CA ASP A 92 11.33 2.18 -5.14
C ASP A 92 10.57 3.43 -5.62
N VAL A 93 9.38 3.69 -5.05
CA VAL A 93 8.52 4.81 -5.45
C VAL A 93 8.66 5.97 -4.47
N SER A 94 8.92 7.17 -5.01
CA SER A 94 8.86 8.44 -4.26
C SER A 94 7.61 9.21 -4.68
N LEU A 95 6.70 9.44 -3.73
CA LEU A 95 5.45 10.13 -4.00
C LEU A 95 5.63 11.66 -3.96
N PRO A 96 4.97 12.42 -4.87
CA PRO A 96 4.90 13.87 -4.75
C PRO A 96 4.33 14.30 -3.38
N PRO A 97 4.78 15.42 -2.78
CA PRO A 97 4.41 15.81 -1.41
C PRO A 97 2.91 15.98 -1.13
N ASN A 98 2.10 16.22 -2.16
CA ASN A 98 0.66 16.43 -2.06
C ASN A 98 -0.16 15.25 -2.62
N PHE A 99 0.47 14.10 -2.89
CA PHE A 99 -0.20 12.94 -3.49
C PHE A 99 -1.41 12.47 -2.68
N ILE A 100 -1.26 12.29 -1.36
CA ILE A 100 -2.36 11.84 -0.49
C ILE A 100 -3.49 12.88 -0.47
N GLU A 101 -3.15 14.16 -0.34
CA GLU A 101 -4.12 15.25 -0.29
C GLU A 101 -4.96 15.31 -1.58
N LEU A 102 -4.31 15.25 -2.73
CA LEU A 102 -5.00 15.26 -4.02
C LEU A 102 -5.82 13.99 -4.24
N SER A 103 -5.31 12.83 -3.82
CA SER A 103 -6.03 11.56 -3.93
C SER A 103 -7.32 11.55 -3.11
N LEU A 104 -7.30 12.15 -1.91
CA LEU A 104 -8.50 12.30 -1.08
C LEU A 104 -9.55 13.22 -1.75
N LYS A 105 -9.12 14.27 -2.45
CA LYS A 105 -10.03 15.20 -3.17
C LYS A 105 -10.77 14.54 -4.34
N LEU A 106 -10.23 13.47 -4.91
CA LEU A 106 -10.88 12.72 -5.99
C LEU A 106 -12.15 12.00 -5.50
N ASP A 107 -12.27 11.76 -4.20
CA ASP A 107 -13.38 11.01 -3.58
C ASP A 107 -13.68 9.69 -4.33
N ALA A 108 -12.62 8.96 -4.68
CA ALA A 108 -12.70 7.68 -5.34
C ALA A 108 -12.65 6.54 -4.31
N ASP A 109 -13.21 5.38 -4.65
CA ASP A 109 -13.05 4.15 -3.88
C ASP A 109 -11.64 3.58 -4.00
N CYS A 110 -11.01 3.80 -5.16
CA CYS A 110 -9.63 3.47 -5.42
C CYS A 110 -8.98 4.59 -6.26
N VAL A 111 -7.79 5.03 -5.87
CA VAL A 111 -6.90 5.87 -6.67
C VAL A 111 -5.67 5.04 -7.03
N GLY A 112 -5.41 4.83 -8.32
CA GLY A 112 -4.33 3.96 -8.80
C GLY A 112 -3.74 4.41 -10.13
N GLY A 113 -2.67 3.76 -10.57
CA GLY A 113 -1.97 4.10 -11.81
C GLY A 113 -0.72 3.27 -12.03
N SER A 114 -0.86 2.16 -12.75
CA SER A 114 0.24 1.26 -13.14
C SER A 114 1.02 0.66 -11.97
N GLY A 115 0.32 0.26 -10.91
CA GLY A 115 0.82 -0.58 -9.81
C GLY A 115 1.67 0.09 -8.73
N CYS A 116 2.45 1.12 -9.08
CA CYS A 116 3.43 1.75 -8.20
C CYS A 116 2.89 2.29 -6.86
N ALA A 117 1.63 2.77 -6.85
CA ALA A 117 0.91 3.08 -5.63
C ALA A 117 -0.60 3.03 -5.86
N GLN A 118 -1.32 2.45 -4.91
CA GLN A 118 -2.77 2.31 -4.94
C GLN A 118 -3.37 2.64 -3.57
N MET A 119 -4.32 3.58 -3.55
CA MET A 119 -5.03 3.99 -2.35
C MET A 119 -6.49 3.54 -2.41
N PHE A 120 -6.93 2.78 -1.41
CA PHE A 120 -8.30 2.26 -1.31
C PHE A 120 -9.02 2.84 -0.11
N LYS A 121 -10.31 3.13 -0.26
CA LYS A 121 -11.22 3.28 0.90
C LYS A 121 -11.30 1.95 1.64
N ILE A 122 -11.12 1.95 2.95
CA ILE A 122 -11.19 0.73 3.78
C ILE A 122 -12.56 0.05 3.62
N SER A 123 -13.65 0.81 3.57
CA SER A 123 -14.98 0.26 3.35
C SER A 123 -15.08 -0.57 2.06
N THR A 124 -14.50 -0.09 0.97
CA THR A 124 -14.47 -0.81 -0.32
C THR A 124 -13.47 -1.97 -0.29
N PHE A 125 -12.30 -1.79 0.32
CA PHE A 125 -11.31 -2.85 0.50
C PHE A 125 -11.88 -4.04 1.30
N MET A 126 -12.63 -3.75 2.36
CA MET A 126 -13.32 -4.76 3.17
C MET A 126 -14.45 -5.44 2.38
N ALA A 127 -15.26 -4.67 1.66
CA ALA A 127 -16.40 -5.22 0.91
C ALA A 127 -15.97 -6.14 -0.26
N LEU A 128 -14.95 -5.73 -1.03
CA LEU A 128 -14.54 -6.47 -2.23
C LEU A 128 -13.50 -7.54 -1.95
N PHE A 129 -12.54 -7.26 -1.05
CA PHE A 129 -11.38 -8.12 -0.84
C PHE A 129 -11.30 -8.69 0.57
N LYS A 130 -12.35 -8.49 1.39
CA LYS A 130 -12.44 -9.02 2.77
C LYS A 130 -11.23 -8.62 3.64
N GLY A 131 -10.70 -7.42 3.39
CA GLY A 131 -9.57 -6.88 4.14
C GLY A 131 -8.21 -7.47 3.76
N ARG A 132 -8.08 -8.12 2.60
CA ARG A 132 -6.85 -8.76 2.16
C ARG A 132 -6.54 -8.39 0.71
N PHE A 133 -5.27 -8.25 0.37
CA PHE A 133 -4.87 -8.15 -1.04
C PHE A 133 -5.00 -9.52 -1.72
N PRO A 134 -5.51 -9.56 -2.96
CA PRO A 134 -5.69 -10.81 -3.70
C PRO A 134 -4.33 -11.43 -4.04
N GLU A 135 -4.17 -12.72 -3.75
CA GLU A 135 -2.96 -13.49 -4.06
C GLU A 135 -3.00 -13.98 -5.51
N VAL A 136 -2.92 -13.05 -6.47
CA VAL A 136 -3.01 -13.30 -7.91
C VAL A 136 -1.84 -12.69 -8.67
N VAL A 137 -1.68 -13.09 -9.93
CA VAL A 137 -0.78 -12.41 -10.88
C VAL A 137 -1.47 -11.15 -11.38
N SER A 138 -0.72 -10.06 -11.54
CA SER A 138 -1.19 -8.71 -11.86
C SER A 138 -2.22 -8.20 -10.84
N ASP A 139 -1.86 -8.28 -9.55
CA ASP A 139 -2.72 -7.89 -8.42
C ASP A 139 -3.24 -6.46 -8.52
N ASP A 140 -2.41 -5.52 -8.98
CA ASP A 140 -2.81 -4.13 -9.17
C ASP A 140 -3.93 -3.98 -10.21
N THR A 141 -3.74 -4.63 -11.36
CA THR A 141 -4.73 -4.62 -12.46
C THR A 141 -5.99 -5.36 -12.06
N TYR A 142 -5.87 -6.48 -11.35
CA TYR A 142 -7.00 -7.21 -10.80
C TYR A 142 -7.82 -6.35 -9.84
N CYS A 143 -7.17 -5.63 -8.91
CA CYS A 143 -7.84 -4.74 -7.98
C CYS A 143 -8.60 -3.62 -8.73
N GLU A 144 -7.97 -3.00 -9.72
CA GLU A 144 -8.61 -1.96 -10.55
C GLU A 144 -9.85 -2.48 -11.29
N PHE A 145 -9.73 -3.64 -11.94
CA PHE A 145 -10.85 -4.26 -12.63
C PHE A 145 -11.98 -4.64 -11.68
N MET A 146 -11.68 -5.16 -10.49
CA MET A 146 -12.70 -5.50 -9.49
C MET A 146 -13.45 -4.27 -9.00
N ILE A 147 -12.74 -3.15 -8.75
CA ILE A 147 -13.36 -1.87 -8.40
C ILE A 147 -14.34 -1.44 -9.50
N ILE A 148 -13.89 -1.41 -10.75
CA ILE A 148 -14.71 -0.97 -11.89
C ILE A 148 -15.89 -1.92 -12.12
N ALA A 149 -15.66 -3.23 -12.11
CA ALA A 149 -16.69 -4.25 -12.38
C ALA A 149 -17.80 -4.26 -11.32
N CYS A 150 -17.48 -3.90 -10.08
CA CYS A 150 -18.46 -3.77 -9.00
C CYS A 150 -19.13 -2.38 -8.93
N GLY A 151 -18.96 -1.54 -9.96
CA GLY A 151 -19.57 -0.21 -10.02
C GLY A 151 -19.00 0.78 -9.01
N LYS A 152 -17.79 0.55 -8.48
CA LYS A 152 -17.09 1.45 -7.57
C LYS A 152 -16.30 2.49 -8.35
N LYS A 153 -16.06 3.64 -7.72
CA LYS A 153 -15.39 4.77 -8.36
C LYS A 153 -13.88 4.56 -8.37
N TYR A 154 -13.31 4.32 -9.53
CA TYR A 154 -11.87 4.36 -9.76
C TYR A 154 -11.44 5.73 -10.27
N ALA A 155 -10.29 6.22 -9.81
CA ALA A 155 -9.63 7.38 -10.39
C ALA A 155 -8.15 7.08 -10.64
N LYS A 156 -7.59 7.70 -11.69
CA LYS A 156 -6.15 7.67 -11.94
C LYS A 156 -5.41 8.57 -10.96
N TRP A 157 -4.09 8.39 -10.88
CA TRP A 157 -3.21 9.29 -10.13
C TRP A 157 -3.49 10.77 -10.46
N PRO A 158 -3.55 11.64 -9.44
CA PRO A 158 -3.85 13.07 -9.65
C PRO A 158 -2.67 13.87 -10.23
N ILE A 159 -1.53 13.23 -10.49
CA ILE A 159 -0.29 13.87 -10.97
C ILE A 159 0.31 12.99 -12.07
N GLU A 160 0.65 13.59 -13.20
CA GLU A 160 1.39 12.90 -14.27
C GLU A 160 2.80 12.54 -13.79
N ARG A 161 3.29 11.34 -14.13
CA ARG A 161 4.67 10.94 -13.83
C ARG A 161 5.62 11.94 -14.53
N ILE A 162 6.49 12.58 -13.75
CA ILE A 162 7.60 13.38 -14.27
C ILE A 162 8.69 12.41 -14.74
#